data_AF-A0A1A9C2I9-F1
#
_entry.id   AF-A0A1A9C2I9-F1
#
_cell.length_a   1.000
_cell.length_b   1.000
_cell.length_c   1.000
_cell.angle_alpha   90.00
_cell.angle_beta   90.00
_cell.angle_gamma   90.00
#
_symmetry.space_group_name_H-M   'P 1'
#
loop_
_entity.id
_entity.type
_entity.pdbx_description
1 polymer ?
#
loop_
_entity_poly.entity_id
_entity_poly.type
_entity_poly.pdbx_seq_one_letter_code
_entity_poly.pdbx_strand_id
1 'polypeptide(L)'
;MTEPDPDSERTELARLRAEVRDLRARAVTHPLIAHAQGIVQERYALPDSDSAFALIRRASQQRNVRMHTLAEALVTLPRPDERAGLWFPRRTRTTEPPLTFPAARATGTGTRSAVLSAVLSQTLSVLQTPMGNVQIADRARGGLRLERHTGLSDEFVDFFAHVGAVGTSCGQAAVNVAQITVPDVATDPLFTDRAREMVLAEGSVSCHSVPLTTAGGLCVGMVSGHLDHRIAPLTAAETKALDVVGAEAGRWLAWHQRTVVVDALEHLHALGRSNGRR
;
A
#
# COMPACT_ATOMS: atom_id res chain seq x y z
N MET A 1 32.27 -22.66 32.20
CA MET A 1 31.77 -21.90 31.05
C MET A 1 30.28 -22.16 31.04
N THR A 2 29.50 -21.28 31.64
CA THR A 2 28.06 -21.48 31.83
C THR A 2 27.39 -21.28 30.47
N GLU A 3 26.81 -22.34 29.90
CA GLU A 3 26.00 -22.21 28.68
C GLU A 3 24.89 -21.18 28.93
N PRO A 4 24.66 -20.23 28.02
CA PRO A 4 23.57 -19.28 28.15
C PRO A 4 22.24 -20.03 28.23
N ASP A 5 21.34 -19.55 29.07
CA ASP A 5 19.98 -20.08 29.17
C ASP A 5 19.30 -20.01 27.79
N PRO A 6 18.84 -21.13 27.20
CA PRO A 6 18.25 -21.16 25.86
C PRO A 6 17.02 -20.27 25.72
N ASP A 7 16.30 -19.96 26.80
CA ASP A 7 15.18 -19.00 26.76
C ASP A 7 15.67 -17.54 26.69
N SER A 8 16.82 -17.23 27.29
CA SER A 8 17.49 -15.93 27.16
C SER A 8 17.97 -15.70 25.72
N GLU A 9 18.57 -16.71 25.10
CA GLU A 9 19.03 -16.63 23.71
C GLU A 9 17.86 -16.47 22.73
N ARG A 10 16.75 -17.18 22.93
CA ARG A 10 15.54 -17.04 22.09
C ARG A 10 14.92 -15.65 22.21
N THR A 11 14.89 -15.10 23.42
CA THR A 11 14.36 -13.76 23.68
C THR A 11 15.21 -12.70 23.01
N GLU A 12 16.54 -12.79 23.14
CA GLU A 12 17.46 -11.85 22.51
C GLU A 12 17.43 -11.96 20.98
N LEU A 13 17.34 -13.18 20.43
CA LEU A 13 17.17 -13.37 18.99
C LEU A 13 15.87 -12.75 18.47
N ALA A 14 14.77 -12.88 19.20
CA ALA A 14 13.50 -12.25 18.84
C ALA A 14 13.59 -10.71 18.85
N ARG A 15 14.27 -10.14 19.85
CA ARG A 15 14.54 -8.70 19.94
C ARG A 15 15.39 -8.20 18.78
N LEU A 16 16.52 -8.85 18.51
CA LEU A 16 17.42 -8.47 17.42
C LEU A 16 16.73 -8.58 16.06
N ARG A 17 15.90 -9.61 15.86
CA ARG A 17 15.06 -9.71 14.66
C ARG A 17 14.16 -8.49 14.55
N ALA A 18 13.41 -8.15 15.59
CA ALA A 18 12.53 -6.97 15.59
C ALA A 18 13.27 -5.66 15.31
N GLU A 19 14.48 -5.48 15.87
CA GLU A 19 15.33 -4.31 15.60
C GLU A 19 15.78 -4.26 14.14
N VAL A 20 16.24 -5.39 13.58
CA VAL A 20 16.60 -5.48 12.16
C VAL A 20 15.40 -5.17 11.26
N ARG A 21 14.19 -5.60 11.63
CA ARG A 21 12.95 -5.26 10.89
C ARG A 21 12.70 -3.76 10.88
N ASP A 22 12.73 -3.11 12.04
CA ASP A 22 12.51 -1.67 12.15
C ASP A 22 13.57 -0.88 11.35
N LEU A 23 14.84 -1.28 11.44
CA LEU A 23 15.92 -0.68 10.65
C LEU A 23 15.69 -0.84 9.14
N ARG A 24 15.26 -2.02 8.68
CA ARG A 24 14.93 -2.26 7.27
C ARG A 24 13.74 -1.42 6.81
N ALA A 25 12.67 -1.36 7.60
CA ALA A 25 11.50 -0.54 7.29
C ALA A 25 11.86 0.95 7.16
N ARG A 26 12.74 1.45 8.04
CA ARG A 26 13.29 2.81 7.97
C ARG A 26 14.18 3.00 6.74
N ALA A 27 15.11 2.08 6.47
CA ALA A 27 15.98 2.16 5.29
C ALA A 27 15.18 2.17 3.98
N VAL A 28 14.03 1.48 3.95
CA VAL A 28 13.09 1.51 2.83
C VAL A 28 12.42 2.88 2.74
N THR A 29 11.86 3.46 3.80
CA THR A 29 11.05 4.69 3.66
C THR A 29 11.86 6.00 3.65
N HIS A 30 13.03 6.01 4.30
CA HIS A 30 13.82 7.21 4.54
C HIS A 30 14.32 7.93 3.26
N PRO A 31 14.86 7.24 2.24
CA PRO A 31 15.35 7.92 1.03
C PRO A 31 14.26 8.72 0.29
N LEU A 32 13.03 8.20 0.27
CA LEU A 32 11.92 8.88 -0.38
C LEU A 32 11.52 10.16 0.38
N ILE A 33 11.46 10.07 1.71
CA ILE A 33 11.14 11.22 2.57
C ILE A 33 12.25 12.27 2.47
N ALA A 34 13.52 11.86 2.47
CA ALA A 34 14.67 12.74 2.31
C ALA A 34 14.65 13.47 0.95
N HIS A 35 14.33 12.76 -0.13
CA HIS A 35 14.16 13.38 -1.45
C HIS A 35 13.01 14.40 -1.44
N ALA A 36 11.87 14.06 -0.85
CA ALA A 36 10.74 14.99 -0.72
C ALA A 36 11.09 16.22 0.14
N GLN A 37 11.87 16.06 1.22
CA GLN A 37 12.38 17.17 2.02
C GLN A 37 13.24 18.11 1.17
N GLY A 38 14.19 17.58 0.38
CA GLY A 38 15.03 18.38 -0.51
C GLY A 38 14.22 19.18 -1.54
N ILE A 39 13.20 18.55 -2.16
CA ILE A 39 12.28 19.23 -3.09
C ILE A 39 11.55 20.39 -2.39
N VAL A 40 11.02 20.16 -1.18
CA VAL A 40 10.26 21.17 -0.44
C VAL A 40 11.17 22.28 0.07
N GLN A 41 12.38 21.94 0.51
CA GLN A 41 13.37 22.89 0.99
C GLN A 41 13.77 23.87 -0.13
N GLU A 42 14.15 23.35 -1.29
CA GLU A 42 14.51 24.16 -2.46
C GLU A 42 13.33 25.03 -2.91
N ARG A 43 12.15 24.42 -3.09
CA ARG A 43 10.98 25.08 -3.66
C ARG A 43 10.47 26.27 -2.85
N TYR A 44 10.61 26.22 -1.53
CA TYR A 44 10.12 27.28 -0.62
C TYR A 44 11.25 28.01 0.10
N ALA A 45 12.50 27.84 -0.34
CA ALA A 45 13.69 28.44 0.26
C ALA A 45 13.75 28.26 1.79
N LEU A 46 13.49 27.05 2.27
CA LEU A 46 13.52 26.73 3.70
C LEU A 46 14.98 26.57 4.18
N PRO A 47 15.27 26.93 5.45
CA PRO A 47 16.65 26.96 5.95
C PRO A 47 17.30 25.58 6.02
N ASP A 48 16.53 24.53 6.32
CA ASP A 48 17.03 23.18 6.56
C ASP A 48 15.98 22.09 6.24
N SER A 49 16.43 20.83 6.28
CA SER A 49 15.60 19.64 6.06
C SER A 49 14.53 19.46 7.12
N ASP A 50 14.77 19.93 8.36
CA ASP A 50 13.83 19.78 9.48
C ASP A 50 12.61 20.68 9.31
N SER A 51 12.83 21.89 8.81
CA SER A 51 11.80 22.85 8.42
C SER A 51 10.95 22.29 7.27
N ALA A 52 11.60 21.68 6.28
CA ALA A 52 10.91 20.99 5.18
C ALA A 52 10.08 19.80 5.70
N PHE A 53 10.66 18.98 6.59
CA PHE A 53 9.97 17.86 7.22
C PHE A 53 8.74 18.31 8.01
N ALA A 54 8.89 19.35 8.83
CA ALA A 54 7.81 19.89 9.64
C ALA A 54 6.65 20.39 8.76
N LEU A 55 6.96 21.01 7.62
CA LEU A 55 5.97 21.45 6.64
C LEU A 55 5.22 20.27 6.01
N ILE A 56 5.94 19.25 5.55
CA ILE A 56 5.34 18.03 4.98
C ILE A 56 4.47 17.32 6.03
N ARG A 57 4.98 17.18 7.26
CA ARG A 57 4.28 16.54 8.39
C ARG A 57 2.98 17.26 8.71
N ARG A 58 3.00 18.59 8.77
CA ARG A 58 1.79 19.40 9.03
C ARG A 58 0.73 19.18 7.96
N ALA A 59 1.12 19.15 6.68
CA ALA A 59 0.20 18.90 5.58
C ALA A 59 -0.38 17.48 5.60
N SER A 60 0.48 16.49 5.88
CA SER A 60 0.11 15.07 6.06
C SER A 60 -0.93 14.91 7.18
N GLN A 61 -0.71 15.50 8.35
CA GLN A 61 -1.62 15.41 9.51
C GLN A 61 -2.95 16.13 9.26
N GLN A 62 -2.93 17.36 8.76
CA GLN A 62 -4.13 18.16 8.51
C GLN A 62 -5.09 17.51 7.49
N ARG A 63 -4.55 16.81 6.50
CA ARG A 63 -5.34 16.12 5.47
C ARG A 63 -5.52 14.62 5.72
N ASN A 64 -5.02 14.10 6.84
CA ASN A 64 -5.06 12.67 7.18
C ASN A 64 -4.48 11.77 6.05
N VAL A 65 -3.37 12.20 5.46
CA VAL A 65 -2.63 11.48 4.40
C VAL A 65 -1.34 10.92 5.01
N ARG A 66 -1.01 9.65 4.73
CA ARG A 66 0.25 9.04 5.21
C ARG A 66 1.46 9.81 4.67
N MET A 67 2.48 10.01 5.51
CA MET A 67 3.73 10.69 5.15
C MET A 67 4.35 10.15 3.86
N HIS A 68 4.46 8.82 3.74
CA HIS A 68 4.96 8.17 2.54
C HIS A 68 4.14 8.55 1.28
N THR A 69 2.82 8.53 1.36
CA THR A 69 1.94 8.87 0.22
C THR A 69 2.14 10.32 -0.21
N LEU A 70 2.33 11.24 0.74
CA LEU A 70 2.60 12.64 0.42
C LEU A 70 4.00 12.85 -0.16
N ALA A 71 5.02 12.17 0.39
CA ALA A 71 6.39 12.20 -0.13
C ALA A 71 6.49 11.61 -1.54
N GLU A 72 5.84 10.47 -1.79
CA GLU A 72 5.70 9.87 -3.11
C GLU A 72 5.05 10.84 -4.10
N ALA A 73 3.96 11.51 -3.71
CA ALA A 73 3.29 12.49 -4.54
C ALA A 73 4.17 13.72 -4.83
N LEU A 74 4.96 14.18 -3.86
CA LEU A 74 5.93 15.28 -4.03
C LEU A 74 7.00 14.96 -5.09
N VAL A 75 7.46 13.71 -5.11
CA VAL A 75 8.52 13.23 -6.02
C VAL A 75 7.97 12.91 -7.41
N THR A 76 6.72 12.42 -7.49
CA THR A 76 6.16 11.88 -8.76
C THR A 76 5.26 12.86 -9.51
N LEU A 77 4.66 13.85 -8.83
CA LEU A 77 3.76 14.80 -9.49
C LEU A 77 4.50 16.06 -9.96
N PRO A 78 4.05 16.70 -11.06
CA PRO A 78 4.64 17.93 -11.56
C PRO A 78 4.69 19.04 -10.50
N ARG A 79 5.74 19.86 -10.55
CA ARG A 79 5.87 21.06 -9.71
C ARG A 79 4.75 22.07 -10.01
N PRO A 80 4.31 22.88 -9.01
CA PRO A 80 3.34 23.95 -9.25
C PRO A 80 3.94 24.98 -10.22
N ASP A 81 3.09 25.61 -11.03
CA ASP A 81 3.50 26.75 -11.85
C ASP A 81 3.84 27.94 -10.92
N GLU A 82 5.06 28.47 -11.03
CA GLU A 82 5.55 29.58 -10.20
C GLU A 82 4.67 30.83 -10.29
N ARG A 83 4.01 31.03 -11.44
CA ARG A 83 3.10 32.16 -11.70
C ARG A 83 1.70 31.91 -11.15
N ALA A 84 1.34 30.66 -10.89
CA ALA A 84 0.03 30.31 -10.34
C ALA A 84 0.08 30.29 -8.81
N GLY A 85 -0.95 30.84 -8.16
CA GLY A 85 -1.09 30.73 -6.70
C GLY A 85 -1.54 29.34 -6.22
N LEU A 86 -2.04 28.51 -7.15
CA LEU A 86 -2.52 27.15 -6.90
C LEU A 86 -1.63 26.15 -7.60
N TRP A 87 -1.44 24.99 -6.98
CA TRP A 87 -0.68 23.89 -7.58
C TRP A 87 -1.44 23.25 -8.74
N PHE A 88 -2.77 23.08 -8.61
CA PHE A 88 -3.59 22.41 -9.63
C PHE A 88 -4.77 23.31 -10.09
N PRO A 89 -4.50 24.41 -10.81
CA PRO A 89 -5.51 25.43 -11.13
C PRO A 89 -6.66 24.94 -12.01
N ARG A 90 -6.47 23.85 -12.76
CA ARG A 90 -7.49 23.26 -13.65
C ARG A 90 -8.09 21.96 -13.11
N ARG A 91 -7.96 21.71 -11.80
CA ARG A 91 -8.47 20.47 -11.19
C ARG A 91 -9.99 20.48 -11.09
N THR A 92 -10.61 19.47 -11.70
CA THR A 92 -12.03 19.16 -11.47
C THR A 92 -12.16 18.32 -10.20
N ARG A 93 -12.97 18.78 -9.25
CA ARG A 93 -13.33 17.98 -8.07
C ARG A 93 -14.44 17.01 -8.45
N THR A 94 -14.22 15.74 -8.16
CA THR A 94 -15.20 14.68 -8.32
C THR A 94 -15.66 14.19 -6.96
N THR A 95 -16.91 13.74 -6.88
CA THR A 95 -17.46 13.14 -5.66
C THR A 95 -16.78 11.82 -5.36
N GLU A 96 -16.79 11.43 -4.09
CA GLU A 96 -16.30 10.13 -3.65
C GLU A 96 -17.04 8.99 -4.39
N PRO A 97 -16.32 8.08 -5.06
CA PRO A 97 -16.94 6.93 -5.71
C PRO A 97 -17.64 6.03 -4.68
N PRO A 98 -18.84 5.53 -4.98
CA PRO A 98 -19.57 4.68 -4.04
C PRO A 98 -18.86 3.33 -3.86
N LEU A 99 -18.94 2.80 -2.64
CA LEU A 99 -18.56 1.44 -2.28
C LEU A 99 -19.84 0.68 -1.88
N THR A 100 -20.19 -0.36 -2.63
CA THR A 100 -21.46 -1.09 -2.50
C THR A 100 -21.31 -2.49 -1.92
N PHE A 101 -20.08 -3.00 -1.82
CA PHE A 101 -19.84 -4.31 -1.23
C PHE A 101 -20.12 -4.33 0.30
N PRO A 102 -20.58 -5.46 0.86
CA PRO A 102 -21.09 -5.54 2.23
C PRO A 102 -20.19 -4.93 3.32
N ALA A 103 -18.89 -5.26 3.32
CA ALA A 103 -17.96 -4.75 4.33
C ALA A 103 -17.78 -3.23 4.29
N ALA A 104 -17.89 -2.60 3.10
CA ALA A 104 -17.84 -1.13 3.00
C ALA A 104 -19.10 -0.47 3.56
N ARG A 105 -20.27 -1.07 3.33
CA ARG A 105 -21.54 -0.53 3.85
C ARG A 105 -21.58 -0.54 5.37
N ALA A 106 -20.96 -1.55 6.00
CA ALA A 106 -20.85 -1.65 7.44
C ALA A 106 -19.89 -0.62 8.06
N THR A 107 -18.91 -0.11 7.28
CA THR A 107 -17.87 0.82 7.77
C THR A 107 -18.20 2.30 7.51
N GLY A 108 -19.12 2.62 6.59
CA GLY A 108 -19.54 3.99 6.26
C GLY A 108 -18.56 4.73 5.33
N THR A 109 -18.74 6.05 5.16
CA THR A 109 -17.74 6.90 4.46
C THR A 109 -16.46 6.93 5.27
N GLY A 110 -15.37 6.40 4.71
CA GLY A 110 -14.22 5.99 5.50
C GLY A 110 -12.91 6.62 5.05
N THR A 111 -12.02 6.86 6.02
CA THR A 111 -10.61 7.12 5.74
C THR A 111 -10.04 6.02 4.83
N ARG A 112 -8.93 6.30 4.13
CA ARG A 112 -8.25 5.27 3.31
C ARG A 112 -7.97 3.99 4.09
N SER A 113 -7.61 4.11 5.36
CA SER A 113 -7.38 2.95 6.23
C SER A 113 -8.63 2.07 6.38
N ALA A 114 -9.79 2.68 6.57
CA ALA A 114 -11.07 1.98 6.70
C ALA A 114 -11.48 1.28 5.40
N VAL A 115 -11.31 1.94 4.26
CA VAL A 115 -11.59 1.34 2.94
C VAL A 115 -10.70 0.12 2.70
N LEU A 116 -9.39 0.22 2.97
CA LEU A 116 -8.50 -0.93 2.81
C LEU A 116 -8.83 -2.09 3.76
N SER A 117 -9.28 -1.79 4.99
CA SER A 117 -9.79 -2.82 5.91
C SER A 117 -11.05 -3.48 5.38
N ALA A 118 -11.99 -2.72 4.83
CA ALA A 118 -13.22 -3.25 4.27
C ALA A 118 -12.95 -4.12 3.03
N VAL A 119 -12.02 -3.70 2.15
CA VAL A 119 -11.58 -4.49 0.98
C VAL A 119 -10.98 -5.82 1.42
N LEU A 120 -10.08 -5.80 2.40
CA LEU A 120 -9.48 -7.02 2.92
C LEU A 120 -10.54 -7.93 3.55
N SER A 121 -11.36 -7.39 4.45
CA SER A 121 -12.43 -8.14 5.12
C SER A 121 -13.42 -8.76 4.14
N GLN A 122 -13.86 -8.02 3.12
CA GLN A 122 -14.76 -8.56 2.10
C GLN A 122 -14.11 -9.69 1.31
N THR A 123 -12.85 -9.51 0.90
CA THR A 123 -12.12 -10.53 0.12
C THR A 123 -11.94 -11.81 0.93
N LEU A 124 -11.51 -11.68 2.18
CA LEU A 124 -11.36 -12.80 3.11
C LEU A 124 -12.67 -13.52 3.40
N SER A 125 -13.77 -12.77 3.52
CA SER A 125 -15.11 -13.35 3.67
C SER A 125 -15.58 -14.06 2.41
N VAL A 126 -15.20 -13.64 1.20
CA VAL A 126 -15.56 -14.38 -0.02
C VAL A 126 -14.73 -15.65 -0.13
N LEU A 127 -13.43 -15.57 0.18
CA LEU A 127 -12.48 -16.69 0.08
C LEU A 127 -12.51 -17.64 1.30
N GLN A 128 -13.29 -17.32 2.34
CA GLN A 128 -13.38 -18.10 3.58
C GLN A 128 -12.02 -18.39 4.22
N THR A 129 -11.17 -17.36 4.32
CA THR A 129 -9.84 -17.47 4.94
C THR A 129 -9.57 -16.34 5.92
N PRO A 130 -8.84 -16.57 7.03
CA PRO A 130 -8.39 -15.53 7.93
C PRO A 130 -7.10 -14.82 7.48
N MET A 131 -6.43 -15.32 6.43
CA MET A 131 -5.10 -14.86 6.01
C MET A 131 -5.15 -14.05 4.71
N GLY A 132 -4.63 -12.83 4.75
CA GLY A 132 -4.59 -11.98 3.56
C GLY A 132 -3.86 -10.69 3.73
N ASN A 133 -3.63 -10.03 2.60
CA ASN A 133 -2.96 -8.74 2.55
C ASN A 133 -3.56 -7.83 1.46
N VAL A 134 -3.29 -6.54 1.63
CA VAL A 134 -3.54 -5.51 0.63
C VAL A 134 -2.21 -4.84 0.31
N GLN A 135 -1.90 -4.76 -0.96
CA GLN A 135 -0.75 -4.06 -1.49
C GLN A 135 -1.20 -2.90 -2.38
N ILE A 136 -0.40 -1.85 -2.45
CA ILE A 136 -0.70 -0.64 -3.21
C ILE A 136 0.44 -0.36 -4.17
N ALA A 137 0.12 0.06 -5.39
CA ALA A 137 1.13 0.40 -6.38
C ALA A 137 2.05 1.50 -5.83
N ASP A 138 3.36 1.24 -5.83
CA ASP A 138 4.39 2.22 -5.48
C ASP A 138 4.87 2.89 -6.77
N ARG A 139 4.51 4.15 -6.98
CA ARG A 139 4.88 4.88 -8.21
C ARG A 139 6.31 5.40 -8.18
N ALA A 140 6.90 5.58 -7.00
CA ALA A 140 8.28 6.04 -6.87
C ALA A 140 9.27 4.91 -7.14
N ARG A 141 8.94 3.68 -6.72
CA ARG A 141 9.81 2.50 -6.84
C ARG A 141 9.39 1.51 -7.92
N GLY A 142 8.16 1.62 -8.41
CA GLY A 142 7.50 0.57 -9.18
C GLY A 142 7.05 -0.57 -8.27
N GLY A 143 6.26 -1.50 -8.82
CA GLY A 143 5.76 -2.67 -8.07
C GLY A 143 4.66 -2.36 -7.05
N LEU A 144 4.50 -3.27 -6.10
CA LEU A 144 3.46 -3.28 -5.09
C LEU A 144 4.08 -3.22 -3.70
N ARG A 145 3.55 -2.36 -2.84
CA ARG A 145 3.99 -2.22 -1.44
C ARG A 145 2.89 -2.69 -0.50
N LEU A 146 3.24 -3.55 0.46
CA LEU A 146 2.30 -4.05 1.45
C LEU A 146 1.81 -2.90 2.35
N GLU A 147 0.50 -2.78 2.47
CA GLU A 147 -0.16 -1.66 3.15
C GLU A 147 -0.99 -2.11 4.35
N ARG A 148 -1.51 -3.34 4.29
CA ARG A 148 -2.34 -3.96 5.33
C ARG A 148 -2.25 -5.48 5.21
N HIS A 149 -2.34 -6.19 6.33
CA HIS A 149 -2.44 -7.64 6.37
C HIS A 149 -3.20 -8.12 7.60
N THR A 150 -3.57 -9.39 7.61
CA THR A 150 -4.06 -10.15 8.76
C THR A 150 -3.72 -11.62 8.60
N GLY A 151 -3.46 -12.33 9.70
CA GLY A 151 -3.14 -13.77 9.67
C GLY A 151 -1.83 -14.11 8.97
N LEU A 152 -0.88 -13.17 8.88
CA LEU A 152 0.42 -13.36 8.24
C LEU A 152 1.51 -12.89 9.21
N SER A 153 2.61 -13.64 9.30
CA SER A 153 3.72 -13.35 10.20
C SER A 153 4.48 -12.08 9.79
N ASP A 154 5.19 -11.51 10.76
CA ASP A 154 6.09 -10.39 10.50
C ASP A 154 7.19 -10.74 9.48
N GLU A 155 7.63 -12.01 9.42
CA GLU A 155 8.65 -12.44 8.46
C GLU A 155 8.11 -12.42 7.02
N PHE A 156 6.88 -12.89 6.83
CA PHE A 156 6.17 -12.76 5.56
C PHE A 156 5.98 -11.29 5.17
N VAL A 157 5.54 -10.47 6.12
CA VAL A 157 5.29 -9.04 5.91
C VAL A 157 6.55 -8.30 5.48
N ASP A 158 7.68 -8.61 6.10
CA ASP A 158 8.97 -8.05 5.72
C ASP A 158 9.42 -8.53 4.34
N PHE A 159 9.31 -9.82 4.07
CA PHE A 159 9.72 -10.41 2.79
C PHE A 159 8.90 -9.84 1.62
N PHE A 160 7.58 -9.69 1.81
CA PHE A 160 6.65 -9.14 0.81
C PHE A 160 6.33 -7.65 1.04
N ALA A 161 7.15 -6.94 1.82
CA ALA A 161 6.97 -5.51 2.07
C ALA A 161 6.94 -4.71 0.76
N HIS A 162 7.73 -5.17 -0.22
CA HIS A 162 7.72 -4.70 -1.59
C HIS A 162 7.81 -5.89 -2.56
N VAL A 163 6.98 -5.90 -3.59
CA VAL A 163 6.87 -6.98 -4.57
C VAL A 163 6.96 -6.40 -5.97
N GLY A 164 7.87 -6.94 -6.78
CA GLY A 164 8.00 -6.61 -8.20
C GLY A 164 6.93 -7.26 -9.08
N ALA A 165 7.09 -7.15 -10.40
CA ALA A 165 6.16 -7.73 -11.37
C ALA A 165 6.28 -9.26 -11.51
N VAL A 166 7.40 -9.85 -11.08
CA VAL A 166 7.75 -11.26 -11.31
C VAL A 166 7.90 -11.99 -9.99
N GLY A 167 7.51 -13.27 -9.96
CA GLY A 167 7.84 -14.19 -8.87
C GLY A 167 6.77 -14.38 -7.81
N THR A 168 5.59 -13.79 -8.00
CA THR A 168 4.43 -13.89 -7.11
C THR A 168 3.11 -13.82 -7.90
N SER A 169 2.04 -14.39 -7.35
CA SER A 169 0.68 -14.31 -7.90
C SER A 169 0.18 -12.87 -8.02
N CYS A 170 0.43 -12.03 -7.00
CA CYS A 170 0.04 -10.62 -7.01
C CYS A 170 0.78 -9.80 -8.07
N GLY A 171 2.07 -10.07 -8.31
CA GLY A 171 2.83 -9.44 -9.39
C GLY A 171 2.24 -9.76 -10.77
N GLN A 172 1.95 -11.03 -11.02
CA GLN A 172 1.34 -11.45 -12.28
C GLN A 172 -0.09 -10.92 -12.46
N ALA A 173 -0.89 -10.89 -11.39
CA ALA A 173 -2.26 -10.36 -11.43
C ALA A 173 -2.26 -8.85 -11.75
N ALA A 174 -1.25 -8.12 -11.28
CA ALA A 174 -1.07 -6.72 -11.62
C ALA A 174 -0.68 -6.51 -13.09
N VAL A 175 0.16 -7.38 -13.66
CA VAL A 175 0.55 -7.33 -15.08
C VAL A 175 -0.64 -7.67 -15.99
N ASN A 176 -1.39 -8.71 -15.64
CA ASN A 176 -2.51 -9.18 -16.46
C ASN A 176 -3.79 -8.36 -16.27
N VAL A 177 -3.86 -7.56 -15.20
CA VAL A 177 -5.09 -6.85 -14.78
C VAL A 177 -6.28 -7.81 -14.70
N ALA A 178 -6.03 -8.98 -14.10
CA ALA A 178 -7.00 -10.06 -13.98
C ALA A 178 -6.88 -10.73 -12.61
N GLN A 179 -7.99 -11.29 -12.12
CA GLN A 179 -7.94 -12.16 -10.96
C GLN A 179 -7.08 -13.39 -11.27
N ILE A 180 -6.24 -13.80 -10.32
CA ILE A 180 -5.40 -14.99 -10.46
C ILE A 180 -5.64 -15.91 -9.26
N THR A 181 -5.99 -17.15 -9.57
CA THR A 181 -6.06 -18.25 -8.60
C THR A 181 -4.87 -19.15 -8.80
N VAL A 182 -4.09 -19.34 -7.74
CA VAL A 182 -3.04 -20.37 -7.67
C VAL A 182 -3.61 -21.54 -6.87
N PRO A 183 -3.93 -22.68 -7.50
CA PRO A 183 -4.55 -23.81 -6.80
C PRO A 183 -3.58 -24.55 -5.89
N ASP A 184 -2.27 -24.47 -6.17
CA ASP A 184 -1.22 -25.11 -5.39
C ASP A 184 0.10 -24.35 -5.47
N VAL A 185 0.44 -23.65 -4.39
CA VAL A 185 1.69 -22.91 -4.24
C VAL A 185 2.89 -23.84 -4.29
N ALA A 186 2.80 -25.13 -3.96
CA ALA A 186 3.97 -26.01 -3.99
C ALA A 186 4.47 -26.29 -5.42
N THR A 187 3.57 -26.31 -6.39
CA THR A 187 3.89 -26.72 -7.78
C THR A 187 3.78 -25.60 -8.81
N ASP A 188 3.12 -24.48 -8.47
CA ASP A 188 2.83 -23.44 -9.46
C ASP A 188 4.11 -22.71 -9.93
N PRO A 189 4.37 -22.60 -11.25
CA PRO A 189 5.59 -22.00 -11.78
C PRO A 189 5.70 -20.48 -11.58
N LEU A 190 4.63 -19.80 -11.13
CA LEU A 190 4.63 -18.36 -10.88
C LEU A 190 5.58 -17.94 -9.74
N PHE A 191 5.85 -18.84 -8.79
CA PHE A 191 6.65 -18.53 -7.61
C PHE A 191 8.13 -18.82 -7.83
N THR A 192 8.97 -17.85 -7.47
CA THR A 192 10.39 -18.13 -7.18
C THR A 192 10.51 -19.06 -5.97
N ASP A 193 11.59 -19.83 -5.88
CA ASP A 193 11.82 -20.77 -4.76
C ASP A 193 11.69 -20.07 -3.39
N ARG A 194 12.31 -18.91 -3.26
CA ARG A 194 12.27 -18.11 -2.03
C ARG A 194 10.85 -17.63 -1.70
N ALA A 195 10.10 -17.13 -2.68
CA ALA A 195 8.72 -16.71 -2.45
C ALA A 195 7.81 -17.90 -2.10
N ARG A 196 8.05 -19.06 -2.72
CA ARG A 196 7.34 -20.31 -2.44
C ARG A 196 7.56 -20.75 -1.01
N GLU A 197 8.82 -20.81 -0.56
CA GLU A 197 9.19 -21.15 0.82
C GLU A 197 8.46 -20.24 1.82
N MET A 198 8.49 -18.92 1.60
CA MET A 198 7.85 -17.95 2.49
C MET A 198 6.32 -18.11 2.53
N VAL A 199 5.67 -18.32 1.40
CA VAL A 199 4.21 -18.50 1.34
C VAL A 199 3.79 -19.81 2.02
N LEU A 200 4.52 -20.90 1.77
CA LEU A 200 4.25 -22.20 2.40
C LEU A 200 4.53 -22.19 3.91
N ALA A 201 5.52 -21.43 4.38
CA ALA A 201 5.83 -21.28 5.80
C ALA A 201 4.68 -20.62 6.59
N GLU A 202 3.87 -19.78 5.95
CA GLU A 202 2.64 -19.23 6.54
C GLU A 202 1.47 -20.22 6.52
N GLY A 203 1.67 -21.43 6.00
CA GLY A 203 0.61 -22.41 5.79
C GLY A 203 -0.27 -22.11 4.57
N SER A 204 0.11 -21.19 3.69
CA SER A 204 -0.65 -20.87 2.47
C SER A 204 -0.39 -21.93 1.39
N VAL A 205 -1.28 -22.91 1.28
CA VAL A 205 -1.27 -23.95 0.24
C VAL A 205 -1.78 -23.41 -1.10
N SER A 206 -2.75 -22.51 -1.10
CA SER A 206 -3.24 -21.85 -2.29
C SER A 206 -3.43 -20.35 -2.04
N CYS A 207 -3.59 -19.56 -3.10
CA CYS A 207 -3.88 -18.14 -2.96
C CYS A 207 -4.72 -17.61 -4.11
N HIS A 208 -5.42 -16.51 -3.84
CA HIS A 208 -6.20 -15.80 -4.84
C HIS A 208 -5.95 -14.30 -4.74
N SER A 209 -5.65 -13.68 -5.89
CA SER A 209 -5.28 -12.26 -5.99
C SER A 209 -6.27 -11.51 -6.88
N VAL A 210 -6.75 -10.38 -6.38
CA VAL A 210 -7.74 -9.51 -7.02
C VAL A 210 -7.15 -8.12 -7.26
N PRO A 211 -6.98 -7.70 -8.53
CA PRO A 211 -6.45 -6.39 -8.83
C PRO A 211 -7.45 -5.28 -8.45
N LEU A 212 -6.95 -4.20 -7.86
CA LEU A 212 -7.72 -3.00 -7.58
C LEU A 212 -7.56 -2.04 -8.76
N THR A 213 -8.57 -1.94 -9.63
CA THR A 213 -8.42 -1.29 -10.94
C THR A 213 -9.19 0.02 -11.04
N THR A 214 -8.58 1.02 -11.69
CA THR A 214 -9.30 2.23 -12.08
C THR A 214 -10.31 1.96 -13.20
N ALA A 215 -11.21 2.90 -13.48
CA ALA A 215 -12.12 2.82 -14.63
C ALA A 215 -11.38 2.71 -15.98
N GLY A 216 -10.14 3.19 -16.05
CA GLY A 216 -9.28 3.08 -17.24
C GLY A 216 -8.42 1.80 -17.28
N GLY A 217 -8.69 0.80 -16.45
CA GLY A 217 -7.96 -0.47 -16.44
C GLY A 217 -6.59 -0.44 -15.77
N LEU A 218 -6.14 0.70 -15.24
CA LEU A 218 -4.88 0.76 -14.49
C LEU A 218 -5.03 0.05 -13.14
N CYS A 219 -4.14 -0.91 -12.84
CA CYS A 219 -4.00 -1.51 -11.51
C CYS A 219 -3.33 -0.51 -10.54
N VAL A 220 -4.02 -0.17 -9.45
CA VAL A 220 -3.52 0.76 -8.42
C VAL A 220 -3.27 0.08 -7.07
N GLY A 221 -3.52 -1.22 -6.98
CA GLY A 221 -3.28 -2.04 -5.81
C GLY A 221 -3.75 -3.47 -6.04
N MET A 222 -3.59 -4.30 -5.02
CA MET A 222 -3.94 -5.70 -5.04
C MET A 222 -4.50 -6.09 -3.67
N VAL A 223 -5.52 -6.94 -3.63
CA VAL A 223 -5.89 -7.66 -2.41
C VAL A 223 -5.72 -9.15 -2.68
N SER A 224 -5.12 -9.87 -1.74
CA SER A 224 -4.90 -11.31 -1.85
C SER A 224 -5.36 -12.04 -0.60
N GLY A 225 -6.01 -13.20 -0.81
CA GLY A 225 -6.29 -14.17 0.23
C GLY A 225 -5.38 -15.39 0.11
N HIS A 226 -4.98 -15.93 1.25
CA HIS A 226 -4.10 -17.09 1.38
C HIS A 226 -4.88 -18.21 2.06
N LEU A 227 -4.92 -19.42 1.49
CA LEU A 227 -5.73 -20.52 2.01
C LEU A 227 -4.82 -21.68 2.43
N ASP A 228 -5.20 -22.35 3.51
CA ASP A 228 -4.53 -23.51 4.09
C ASP A 228 -4.81 -24.84 3.36
N HIS A 229 -5.61 -24.78 2.30
CA HIS A 229 -5.99 -25.91 1.47
C HIS A 229 -5.90 -25.53 -0.02
N ARG A 230 -5.95 -26.54 -0.89
CA ARG A 230 -6.07 -26.32 -2.33
C ARG A 230 -7.47 -25.78 -2.65
N ILE A 231 -7.53 -24.67 -3.36
CA ILE A 231 -8.79 -24.06 -3.77
C ILE A 231 -9.28 -24.65 -5.10
N ALA A 232 -10.58 -24.94 -5.19
CA ALA A 232 -11.24 -25.19 -6.46
C ALA A 232 -11.39 -23.88 -7.26
N PRO A 233 -11.70 -23.94 -8.57
CA PRO A 233 -12.08 -22.73 -9.30
C PRO A 233 -13.22 -22.00 -8.58
N LEU A 234 -13.09 -20.69 -8.42
CA LEU A 234 -14.13 -19.86 -7.82
C LEU A 234 -15.43 -19.96 -8.63
N THR A 235 -16.55 -19.95 -7.94
CA THR A 235 -17.86 -19.85 -8.57
C THR A 235 -18.00 -18.50 -9.29
N ALA A 236 -18.95 -18.42 -10.24
CA ALA A 236 -19.26 -17.17 -10.91
C ALA A 236 -19.73 -16.07 -9.93
N ALA A 237 -20.39 -16.46 -8.84
CA ALA A 237 -20.83 -15.52 -7.81
C ALA A 237 -19.66 -14.95 -7.01
N GLU A 238 -18.72 -15.79 -6.58
CA GLU A 238 -17.50 -15.36 -5.86
C GLU A 238 -16.63 -14.48 -6.74
N THR A 239 -16.38 -14.91 -7.98
CA THR A 239 -15.61 -14.13 -8.96
C THR A 239 -16.21 -12.74 -9.17
N LYS A 240 -17.53 -12.66 -9.37
CA LYS A 240 -18.25 -11.39 -9.53
C LYS A 240 -18.21 -10.53 -8.28
N ALA A 241 -18.29 -11.12 -7.08
CA ALA A 241 -18.17 -10.39 -5.83
C ALA A 241 -16.77 -9.75 -5.70
N LEU A 242 -15.73 -10.48 -6.05
CA LEU A 242 -14.35 -9.99 -6.05
C LEU A 242 -14.11 -8.93 -7.13
N ASP A 243 -14.72 -9.06 -8.32
CA ASP A 243 -14.66 -8.03 -9.36
C ASP A 243 -15.25 -6.70 -8.88
N VAL A 244 -16.38 -6.75 -8.17
CA VAL A 244 -16.99 -5.55 -7.58
C VAL A 244 -16.05 -4.91 -6.57
N VAL A 245 -15.46 -5.70 -5.66
CA VAL A 245 -14.47 -5.21 -4.68
C VAL A 245 -13.27 -4.55 -5.38
N GLY A 246 -12.66 -5.25 -6.34
CA GLY A 246 -11.50 -4.76 -7.08
C GLY A 246 -11.78 -3.45 -7.83
N ALA A 247 -12.89 -3.40 -8.55
CA ALA A 247 -13.25 -2.25 -9.38
C ALA A 247 -13.66 -1.03 -8.54
N GLU A 248 -14.47 -1.22 -7.49
CA GLU A 248 -14.89 -0.11 -6.63
C GLU A 248 -13.73 0.44 -5.79
N ALA A 249 -12.94 -0.44 -5.17
CA ALA A 249 -11.78 -0.03 -4.39
C ALA A 249 -10.73 0.66 -5.26
N GLY A 250 -10.47 0.15 -6.47
CA GLY A 250 -9.53 0.77 -7.41
C GLY A 250 -9.97 2.17 -7.85
N ARG A 251 -11.27 2.36 -8.14
CA ARG A 251 -11.83 3.70 -8.41
C ARG A 251 -11.73 4.63 -7.20
N TRP A 252 -12.05 4.13 -6.01
CA TRP A 252 -11.96 4.92 -4.78
C TRP A 252 -10.52 5.33 -4.48
N LEU A 253 -9.54 4.43 -4.62
CA LEU A 253 -8.12 4.72 -4.43
C LEU A 253 -7.60 5.74 -5.44
N ALA A 254 -8.03 5.63 -6.70
CA ALA A 254 -7.69 6.62 -7.73
C ALA A 254 -8.28 8.00 -7.42
N TRP A 255 -9.53 8.06 -6.94
CA TRP A 255 -10.15 9.29 -6.47
C TRP A 255 -9.40 9.87 -5.27
N HIS A 256 -9.09 9.07 -4.25
CA HIS A 256 -8.35 9.51 -3.07
C HIS A 256 -7.00 10.11 -3.46
N GLN A 257 -6.28 9.48 -4.40
CA GLN A 257 -5.00 9.99 -4.91
C GLN A 257 -5.16 11.31 -5.66
N ARG A 258 -6.19 11.46 -6.51
CA ARG A 258 -6.41 12.66 -7.32
C ARG A 258 -7.13 13.78 -6.58
N THR A 259 -7.71 13.47 -5.42
CA THR A 259 -8.49 14.40 -4.62
C THR A 259 -7.78 14.72 -3.31
N VAL A 260 -7.78 13.78 -2.37
CA VAL A 260 -7.31 14.01 -0.99
C VAL A 260 -5.80 14.28 -0.93
N VAL A 261 -5.00 13.49 -1.65
CA VAL A 261 -3.54 13.70 -1.69
C VAL A 261 -3.18 15.01 -2.40
N VAL A 262 -3.92 15.36 -3.44
CA VAL A 262 -3.74 16.63 -4.16
C VAL A 262 -4.12 17.82 -3.27
N ASP A 263 -5.20 17.73 -2.49
CA ASP A 263 -5.58 18.74 -1.50
C ASP A 263 -4.51 18.91 -0.40
N ALA A 264 -3.77 17.84 -0.06
CA ALA A 264 -2.63 17.89 0.85
C ALA A 264 -1.43 18.62 0.23
N LEU A 265 -1.15 18.38 -1.06
CA LEU A 265 -0.11 19.13 -1.77
C LEU A 265 -0.47 20.62 -1.91
N GLU A 266 -1.71 20.96 -2.25
CA GLU A 266 -2.15 22.36 -2.30
C GLU A 266 -2.03 23.05 -0.94
N HIS A 267 -2.40 22.35 0.14
CA HIS A 267 -2.22 22.87 1.49
C HIS A 267 -0.74 23.08 1.83
N LEU A 268 0.12 22.10 1.50
CA LEU A 268 1.57 22.22 1.66
C LEU A 268 2.11 23.44 0.91
N HIS A 269 1.65 23.68 -0.31
CA HIS A 269 2.08 24.82 -1.12
C HIS A 269 1.64 26.15 -0.53
N ALA A 270 0.39 26.26 -0.07
CA ALA A 270 -0.09 27.45 0.63
C ALA A 270 0.76 27.76 1.88
N LEU A 271 1.08 26.74 2.68
CA LEU A 271 1.93 26.90 3.85
C LEU A 271 3.36 27.31 3.48
N GLY A 272 3.98 26.65 2.49
CA GLY A 272 5.34 26.95 2.04
C GLY A 272 5.49 28.38 1.52
N ARG A 273 4.51 28.87 0.73
CA ARG A 273 4.50 30.25 0.25
C ARG A 273 4.33 31.30 1.35
N SER A 274 3.66 30.95 2.45
CA SER A 274 3.52 31.85 3.59
C SER A 274 4.80 31.94 4.43
N ASN A 275 5.63 30.90 4.42
CA ASN A 275 6.91 30.87 5.13
C ASN A 275 8.03 31.58 4.34
N GLY A 276 8.11 31.40 3.01
CA GLY A 276 9.16 32.03 2.17
C GLY A 276 8.96 33.52 1.85
N ARG A 277 7.94 34.17 2.44
CA ARG A 277 7.67 35.61 2.31
C ARG A 277 8.15 36.42 3.53
N ARG A 278 8.90 35.80 4.44
CA ARG A 278 9.51 36.44 5.60
C ARG A 278 11.02 36.49 5.44
#